data_AF-A0A2A9PQI6-F1
#
_entry.id   AF-A0A2A9PQI6-F1
#
_cell.length_a   1.000
_cell.length_b   1.000
_cell.length_c   1.000
_cell.angle_alpha   90.00
_cell.angle_beta   90.00
_cell.angle_gamma   90.00
#
_symmetry.space_group_name_H-M   'P 1'
#
loop_
_entity.id
_entity.type
_entity.pdbx_description
1 polymer ?
#
loop_
_entity_poly.entity_id
_entity_poly.type
_entity_poly.pdbx_seq_one_letter_code
_entity_poly.pdbx_strand_id
1 'polypeptide(L)'
;MSLKEVLDSLRLALPSEATTPSVRTKPTHIPDLDAVAARHYRDTQAATLALKGRSLPLVYKLVSTLVSAPWRYAVLVVDVDGCFDASGLTCVEDEDLAHVYIQRAAEDVYDDDDDDGDDDDDDDDDDDNADAVRDLVVAAQRFMLYHAVASASRHWWGTVVVGGSASGGLAGLVDVVTGWKGWLHVERETVPPFPPGLNLDEALARREARQRAVDAAGWTATSPWGGFIFHQG
;
A
#
# COMPACT_ATOMS: atom_id res chain seq x y z
N MET A 1 -23.40 -8.98 -41.77
CA MET A 1 -23.08 -8.23 -40.54
C MET A 1 -21.77 -8.78 -40.00
N SER A 2 -20.71 -7.98 -40.03
CA SER A 2 -19.36 -8.38 -39.60
C SER A 2 -19.13 -8.01 -38.14
N LEU A 3 -18.20 -8.70 -37.47
CA LEU A 3 -17.85 -8.46 -36.07
C LEU A 3 -17.36 -7.02 -35.83
N LYS A 4 -16.73 -6.40 -36.84
CA LYS A 4 -16.34 -4.99 -36.80
C LYS A 4 -17.55 -4.05 -36.79
N GLU A 5 -18.57 -4.35 -37.59
CA GLU A 5 -19.79 -3.52 -37.66
C GLU A 5 -20.57 -3.54 -36.35
N VAL A 6 -20.57 -4.69 -35.65
CA VAL A 6 -21.19 -4.82 -34.32
C VAL A 6 -20.40 -4.04 -33.26
N LEU A 7 -19.07 -4.14 -33.27
CA LEU A 7 -18.18 -3.41 -32.37
C LEU A 7 -18.28 -1.90 -32.56
N ASP A 8 -18.36 -1.43 -33.79
CA ASP A 8 -18.46 0.01 -34.09
C ASP A 8 -19.85 0.54 -33.76
N SER A 9 -20.90 -0.26 -33.94
CA SER A 9 -22.25 0.09 -33.51
C SER A 9 -22.37 0.19 -31.98
N LEU A 10 -21.66 -0.68 -31.23
CA LEU A 10 -21.59 -0.61 -29.77
C LEU A 10 -20.80 0.62 -29.29
N ARG A 11 -19.69 0.96 -29.95
CA ARG A 11 -18.90 2.17 -29.65
C ARG A 11 -19.68 3.46 -29.92
N LEU A 12 -20.55 3.47 -30.93
CA LEU A 12 -21.41 4.61 -31.26
C LEU A 12 -22.66 4.73 -30.37
N ALA A 13 -23.16 3.61 -29.83
CA ALA A 13 -24.35 3.57 -28.97
C ALA A 13 -24.06 3.92 -27.51
N LEU A 14 -22.80 3.89 -27.09
CA LEU A 14 -22.36 4.43 -25.81
C LEU A 14 -22.11 5.95 -25.99
N PRO A 15 -22.62 6.81 -25.10
CA PRO A 15 -22.28 8.24 -25.15
C PRO A 15 -20.76 8.38 -25.16
N SER A 16 -20.24 9.23 -26.05
CA SER A 16 -18.82 9.58 -26.16
C SER A 16 -18.39 10.43 -24.95
N GLU A 17 -18.50 9.86 -23.76
CA GLU A 17 -17.50 10.08 -22.74
C GLU A 17 -16.41 9.07 -23.07
N ALA A 18 -15.24 9.55 -23.45
CA ALA A 18 -14.03 8.75 -23.26
C ALA A 18 -14.03 8.37 -21.78
N THR A 19 -14.57 7.20 -21.47
CA THR A 19 -14.64 6.67 -20.13
C THR A 19 -13.24 6.13 -19.84
N THR A 20 -12.29 7.05 -19.64
CA THR A 20 -11.38 6.82 -18.54
C THR A 20 -12.29 6.52 -17.35
N PRO A 21 -12.18 5.36 -16.68
CA PRO A 21 -12.93 5.16 -15.46
C PRO A 21 -12.69 6.43 -14.64
N SER A 22 -13.76 7.13 -14.23
CA SER A 22 -13.61 8.19 -13.26
C SER A 22 -13.06 7.50 -12.02
N VAL A 23 -11.72 7.43 -11.93
CA VAL A 23 -11.00 6.76 -10.85
C VAL A 23 -11.17 7.66 -9.66
N ARG A 24 -12.35 7.62 -9.05
CA ARG A 24 -12.53 8.18 -7.72
C ARG A 24 -11.70 7.35 -6.77
N THR A 25 -11.13 8.00 -5.78
CA THR A 25 -10.49 7.33 -4.64
C THR A 25 -11.45 6.29 -4.07
N LYS A 26 -11.02 5.02 -4.03
CA LYS A 26 -11.83 3.96 -3.41
C LYS A 26 -11.98 4.26 -1.92
N PRO A 27 -13.17 4.02 -1.33
CA PRO A 27 -13.36 4.21 0.09
C PRO A 27 -12.47 3.22 0.87
N THR A 28 -11.64 3.76 1.75
CA THR A 28 -10.81 2.99 2.68
C THR A 28 -11.58 2.61 3.94
N HIS A 29 -12.72 3.26 4.18
CA HIS A 29 -13.53 3.14 5.39
C HIS A 29 -12.80 3.57 6.66
N ILE A 30 -11.72 4.34 6.50
CA ILE A 30 -11.05 5.12 7.53
C ILE A 30 -11.42 6.58 7.24
N PRO A 31 -12.40 7.18 7.96
CA PRO A 31 -13.00 8.45 7.57
C PRO A 31 -11.99 9.59 7.36
N ASP A 32 -10.98 9.67 8.23
CA ASP A 32 -9.94 10.70 8.12
C ASP A 32 -9.04 10.50 6.90
N LEU A 33 -8.73 9.24 6.57
CA LEU A 33 -7.94 8.89 5.38
C LEU A 33 -8.73 9.19 4.11
N ASP A 34 -10.02 8.84 4.07
CA ASP A 34 -10.92 9.14 2.95
C ASP A 34 -11.06 10.65 2.74
N ALA A 35 -11.15 11.44 3.82
CA ALA A 35 -11.23 12.89 3.74
C ALA A 35 -9.95 13.53 3.16
N VAL A 36 -8.78 13.04 3.58
CA VAL A 36 -7.48 13.51 3.05
C VAL A 36 -7.29 13.06 1.59
N ALA A 37 -7.60 11.81 1.27
CA ALA A 37 -7.51 11.29 -0.10
C ALA A 37 -8.45 12.03 -1.07
N ALA A 38 -9.67 12.36 -0.64
CA ALA A 38 -10.61 13.14 -1.44
C ALA A 38 -10.16 14.59 -1.67
N ARG A 39 -9.42 15.19 -0.73
CA ARG A 39 -8.78 16.51 -0.93
C ARG A 39 -7.63 16.41 -1.93
N HIS A 40 -6.75 15.42 -1.76
CA HIS A 40 -5.66 15.15 -2.70
C HIS A 40 -6.18 14.95 -4.13
N TYR A 41 -7.16 14.05 -4.31
CA TYR A 41 -7.71 13.74 -5.62
C TYR A 41 -8.33 14.96 -6.32
N ARG A 42 -9.02 15.84 -5.58
CA ARG A 42 -9.58 17.06 -6.16
C ARG A 42 -8.50 17.95 -6.78
N ASP A 43 -7.33 18.02 -6.17
CA ASP A 43 -6.24 18.89 -6.60
C ASP A 43 -5.36 18.23 -7.67
N THR A 44 -5.10 16.92 -7.58
CA THR A 44 -4.11 16.22 -8.42
C THR A 44 -4.72 15.29 -9.46
N GLN A 45 -6.00 14.93 -9.32
CA GLN A 45 -6.67 13.87 -10.08
C GLN A 45 -5.98 12.49 -9.97
N ALA A 46 -5.07 12.31 -9.01
CA ALA A 46 -4.40 11.04 -8.76
C ALA A 46 -5.13 10.26 -7.65
N ALA A 47 -5.66 9.09 -8.01
CA ALA A 47 -6.50 8.28 -7.12
C ALA A 47 -5.73 7.31 -6.22
N THR A 48 -4.51 6.92 -6.62
CA THR A 48 -3.66 6.02 -5.85
C THR A 48 -3.19 6.69 -4.57
N LEU A 49 -3.36 5.98 -3.45
CA LEU A 49 -2.86 6.40 -2.15
C LEU A 49 -1.37 6.07 -2.04
N ALA A 50 -0.52 7.09 -2.13
CA ALA A 50 0.94 6.90 -2.07
C ALA A 50 1.45 7.29 -0.68
N LEU A 51 1.87 6.30 0.09
CA LEU A 51 2.35 6.42 1.47
C LEU A 51 3.88 6.51 1.50
N LYS A 52 4.44 7.29 2.42
CA LYS A 52 5.89 7.35 2.68
C LYS A 52 6.19 7.36 4.18
N GLY A 53 7.47 7.16 4.53
CA GLY A 53 7.90 7.08 5.93
C GLY A 53 7.59 5.70 6.52
N ARG A 54 7.15 5.65 7.78
CA ARG A 54 6.79 4.40 8.46
C ARG A 54 5.35 4.00 8.10
N SER A 55 5.14 3.60 6.85
CA SER A 55 3.81 3.36 6.26
C SER A 55 3.10 2.09 6.75
N LEU A 56 3.84 1.04 7.13
CA LEU A 56 3.29 -0.28 7.51
C LEU A 56 2.14 -0.23 8.55
N PRO A 57 2.22 0.53 9.65
CA PRO A 57 1.10 0.67 10.59
C PRO A 57 -0.20 1.13 9.95
N LEU A 58 -0.14 2.06 8.98
CA LEU A 58 -1.33 2.51 8.26
C LEU A 58 -1.81 1.43 7.28
N VAL A 59 -0.89 0.71 6.66
CA VAL A 59 -1.21 -0.45 5.79
C VAL A 59 -1.93 -1.53 6.60
N TYR A 60 -1.41 -1.92 7.76
CA TYR A 60 -2.05 -2.90 8.64
C TYR A 60 -3.44 -2.43 9.07
N LYS A 61 -3.57 -1.18 9.52
CA LYS A 61 -4.89 -0.62 9.87
C LYS A 61 -5.86 -0.66 8.69
N LEU A 62 -5.41 -0.30 7.49
CA LEU A 62 -6.22 -0.34 6.29
C LEU A 62 -6.68 -1.75 5.95
N VAL A 63 -5.75 -2.69 5.84
CA VAL A 63 -6.04 -4.08 5.49
C VAL A 63 -7.00 -4.69 6.52
N SER A 64 -6.70 -4.56 7.82
CA SER A 64 -7.56 -5.05 8.90
C SER A 64 -8.96 -4.43 8.87
N THR A 65 -9.07 -3.13 8.57
CA THR A 65 -10.38 -2.46 8.42
C THR A 65 -11.17 -3.06 7.26
N LEU A 66 -10.54 -3.23 6.09
CA LEU A 66 -11.21 -3.67 4.87
C LEU A 66 -11.68 -5.13 4.96
N VAL A 67 -10.88 -6.02 5.53
CA VAL A 67 -11.22 -7.46 5.59
C VAL A 67 -12.17 -7.79 6.73
N SER A 68 -12.18 -7.01 7.81
CA SER A 68 -13.06 -7.25 8.95
C SER A 68 -14.50 -6.80 8.68
N ALA A 69 -15.44 -7.25 9.53
CA ALA A 69 -16.79 -6.71 9.55
C ALA A 69 -16.77 -5.18 9.83
N PRO A 70 -17.68 -4.40 9.22
CA PRO A 70 -18.80 -4.83 8.38
C PRO A 70 -18.44 -4.99 6.89
N TRP A 71 -17.21 -4.71 6.48
CA TRP A 71 -16.86 -4.53 5.07
C TRP A 71 -16.57 -5.83 4.34
N ARG A 72 -15.86 -6.76 4.99
CA ARG A 72 -15.63 -8.13 4.49
C ARG A 72 -15.13 -8.16 3.04
N TYR A 73 -14.15 -7.32 2.72
CA TYR A 73 -13.46 -7.37 1.43
C TYR A 73 -12.39 -8.47 1.40
N ALA A 74 -11.97 -8.81 0.18
CA ALA A 74 -10.69 -9.44 -0.07
C ALA A 74 -9.66 -8.38 -0.49
N VAL A 75 -8.41 -8.53 -0.05
CA VAL A 75 -7.33 -7.58 -0.31
C VAL A 75 -6.10 -8.33 -0.79
N LEU A 76 -5.42 -7.79 -1.80
CA LEU A 76 -4.14 -8.27 -2.29
C LEU A 76 -3.03 -7.34 -1.80
N VAL A 77 -2.02 -7.91 -1.16
CA VAL A 77 -0.77 -7.26 -0.78
C VAL A 77 0.35 -7.82 -1.64
N VAL A 78 1.06 -6.96 -2.36
CA VAL A 78 2.29 -7.30 -3.07
C VAL A 78 3.45 -6.75 -2.25
N ASP A 79 4.21 -7.65 -1.65
CA ASP A 79 5.30 -7.37 -0.71
C ASP A 79 6.64 -7.52 -1.43
N VAL A 80 7.12 -6.41 -1.98
CA VAL A 80 8.34 -6.34 -2.79
C VAL A 80 9.58 -6.47 -1.90
N ASP A 81 9.60 -5.78 -0.77
CA ASP A 81 10.77 -5.73 0.13
C ASP A 81 10.75 -6.83 1.21
N GLY A 82 9.77 -7.75 1.18
CA GLY A 82 9.61 -8.80 2.20
C GLY A 82 9.29 -8.29 3.61
N CYS A 83 8.89 -7.02 3.74
CA CYS A 83 8.73 -6.31 5.01
C CYS A 83 7.32 -6.42 5.58
N PHE A 84 6.35 -6.93 4.83
CA PHE A 84 4.98 -7.13 5.31
C PHE A 84 4.88 -8.40 6.16
N ASP A 85 4.51 -8.23 7.43
CA ASP A 85 4.26 -9.32 8.38
C ASP A 85 2.76 -9.40 8.72
N ALA A 86 2.15 -10.53 8.37
CA ALA A 86 0.74 -10.79 8.65
C ALA A 86 0.40 -10.74 10.15
N SER A 87 1.39 -10.93 11.04
CA SER A 87 1.19 -10.79 12.50
C SER A 87 0.81 -9.36 12.93
N GLY A 88 1.09 -8.37 12.08
CA GLY A 88 0.69 -6.98 12.30
C GLY A 88 -0.79 -6.69 12.06
N LEU A 89 -1.55 -7.64 11.50
CA LEU A 89 -2.99 -7.52 11.26
C LEU A 89 -3.80 -7.82 12.53
N THR A 90 -4.82 -7.01 12.78
CA THR A 90 -5.65 -7.09 14.01
C THR A 90 -7.09 -7.50 13.70
N CYS A 91 -7.26 -8.34 12.69
CA CYS A 91 -8.56 -8.91 12.32
C CYS A 91 -9.15 -9.72 13.48
N VAL A 92 -10.46 -9.64 13.68
CA VAL A 92 -11.14 -10.25 14.84
C VAL A 92 -11.40 -11.74 14.63
N GLU A 93 -11.69 -12.15 13.39
CA GLU A 93 -12.01 -13.53 13.04
C GLU A 93 -10.85 -14.14 12.23
N ASP A 94 -10.38 -15.34 12.60
CA ASP A 94 -9.34 -16.06 11.85
C ASP A 94 -9.74 -16.27 10.38
N GLU A 95 -11.05 -16.39 10.11
CA GLU A 95 -11.60 -16.49 8.77
C GLU A 95 -11.31 -15.25 7.91
N ASP A 96 -11.19 -14.05 8.50
CA ASP A 96 -10.89 -12.82 7.75
C ASP A 96 -9.48 -12.84 7.16
N LEU A 97 -8.52 -13.50 7.81
CA LEU A 97 -7.15 -13.63 7.31
C LEU A 97 -7.06 -14.46 6.04
N ALA A 98 -8.00 -15.40 5.81
CA ALA A 98 -8.06 -16.20 4.59
C ALA A 98 -8.36 -15.36 3.32
N HIS A 99 -8.72 -14.09 3.51
CA HIS A 99 -9.06 -13.15 2.44
C HIS A 99 -8.00 -12.04 2.25
N VAL A 100 -6.87 -12.15 2.94
CA VAL A 100 -5.66 -11.36 2.68
C VAL A 100 -4.69 -12.21 1.88
N TYR A 101 -4.48 -11.86 0.62
CA TYR A 101 -3.51 -12.54 -0.24
C TYR A 101 -2.21 -11.76 -0.23
N ILE A 102 -1.10 -12.45 0.01
CA ILE A 102 0.23 -11.85 0.04
C ILE A 102 1.05 -12.50 -1.06
N GLN A 103 1.47 -11.71 -2.04
CA GLN A 103 2.43 -12.10 -3.06
C GLN A 103 3.75 -11.43 -2.73
N ARG A 104 4.78 -12.23 -2.43
CA ARG A 104 6.15 -11.72 -2.28
C ARG A 104 6.88 -11.78 -3.60
N ALA A 105 7.77 -10.82 -3.83
CA ALA A 105 8.82 -10.99 -4.84
C ALA A 105 9.64 -12.23 -4.46
N ALA A 106 10.10 -12.99 -5.46
CA ALA A 106 11.09 -14.01 -5.17
C ALA A 106 12.32 -13.29 -4.62
N GLU A 107 12.88 -13.74 -3.50
CA GLU A 107 14.23 -13.33 -3.13
C GLU A 107 15.11 -13.82 -4.28
N ASP A 108 15.71 -12.92 -5.04
CA ASP A 108 16.81 -13.28 -5.90
C ASP A 108 17.87 -13.85 -4.97
N VAL A 109 17.98 -15.17 -4.97
CA VAL A 109 19.13 -15.87 -4.45
C VAL A 109 20.27 -15.28 -5.24
N TYR A 110 21.08 -14.44 -4.59
CA TYR A 110 22.33 -13.93 -5.13
C TYR A 110 23.11 -15.14 -5.65
N ASP A 111 23.00 -15.43 -6.95
CA ASP A 111 23.98 -16.24 -7.65
C ASP A 111 25.21 -15.35 -7.70
N ASP A 112 26.09 -15.63 -6.74
CA ASP A 112 27.46 -15.15 -6.59
C ASP A 112 28.26 -15.65 -7.82
N ASP A 113 27.92 -15.16 -9.01
CA ASP A 113 28.73 -15.35 -10.20
C ASP A 113 29.58 -14.08 -10.36
N ASP A 114 30.83 -14.23 -9.90
CA ASP A 114 31.97 -13.39 -10.24
C ASP A 114 31.96 -13.08 -11.75
N ASP A 115 31.59 -11.87 -12.16
CA ASP A 115 31.95 -11.35 -13.49
C ASP A 115 32.58 -9.97 -13.36
N ASP A 116 33.91 -9.98 -13.46
CA ASP A 116 34.78 -8.83 -13.64
C ASP A 116 34.47 -8.19 -15.02
N GLY A 117 33.79 -7.05 -15.05
CA GLY A 117 33.58 -6.31 -16.29
C GLY A 117 33.15 -4.88 -16.09
N ASP A 118 34.10 -3.96 -16.21
CA ASP A 118 33.86 -2.53 -16.46
C ASP A 118 32.80 -2.34 -17.56
N ASP A 119 31.79 -1.48 -17.36
CA ASP A 119 31.48 -0.34 -18.24
C ASP A 119 30.24 0.44 -17.74
N ASP A 120 30.32 1.77 -17.84
CA ASP A 120 29.41 2.79 -17.33
C ASP A 120 28.02 2.80 -18.02
N ASP A 121 26.98 2.16 -17.44
CA ASP A 121 25.56 2.38 -17.81
C ASP A 121 24.63 2.22 -16.58
N ASP A 122 24.81 3.07 -15.54
CA ASP A 122 24.06 3.05 -14.26
C ASP A 122 22.58 3.51 -14.33
N ASP A 123 21.98 3.69 -15.51
CA ASP A 123 20.61 4.22 -15.67
C ASP A 123 19.55 3.16 -16.06
N ASP A 124 19.93 1.92 -16.41
CA ASP A 124 18.98 0.87 -16.87
C ASP A 124 18.46 -0.04 -15.73
N ASP A 125 19.17 -0.16 -14.60
CA ASP A 125 18.79 -1.07 -13.49
C ASP A 125 17.47 -0.67 -12.77
N ASP A 126 17.17 0.63 -12.71
CA ASP A 126 15.99 1.14 -12.02
C ASP A 126 14.68 0.88 -12.82
N ASP A 127 14.76 0.86 -14.15
CA ASP A 127 13.62 0.61 -15.04
C ASP A 127 13.31 -0.90 -15.12
N ASP A 128 14.32 -1.76 -15.16
CA ASP A 128 14.14 -3.22 -15.15
C ASP A 128 13.45 -3.69 -13.85
N ASN A 129 13.84 -3.11 -12.70
CA ASN A 129 13.16 -3.37 -11.43
C ASN A 129 11.71 -2.85 -11.41
N ALA A 130 11.45 -1.69 -12.03
CA ALA A 130 10.09 -1.14 -12.12
C ALA A 130 9.15 -2.05 -12.93
N ASP A 131 9.64 -2.58 -14.04
CA ASP A 131 8.90 -3.51 -14.90
C ASP A 131 8.71 -4.87 -14.22
N ALA A 132 9.71 -5.38 -13.51
CA ALA A 132 9.57 -6.60 -12.70
C ALA A 132 8.47 -6.47 -11.62
N VAL A 133 8.43 -5.34 -10.90
CA VAL A 133 7.37 -5.07 -9.91
C VAL A 133 6.00 -4.94 -10.60
N ARG A 134 5.92 -4.29 -11.75
CA ARG A 134 4.69 -4.15 -12.53
C ARG A 134 4.15 -5.51 -12.97
N ASP A 135 5.01 -6.39 -13.48
CA ASP A 135 4.65 -7.73 -13.91
C ASP A 135 4.21 -8.61 -12.73
N LEU A 136 4.90 -8.50 -11.59
CA LEU A 136 4.49 -9.16 -10.35
C LEU A 136 3.08 -8.72 -9.91
N VAL A 137 2.81 -7.40 -9.95
CA VAL A 137 1.48 -6.85 -9.63
C VAL A 137 0.42 -7.40 -10.59
N VAL A 138 0.68 -7.40 -11.90
CA VAL A 138 -0.27 -7.91 -12.91
C VAL A 138 -0.52 -9.40 -12.72
N ALA A 139 0.52 -10.20 -12.47
CA ALA A 139 0.39 -11.63 -12.20
C ALA A 139 -0.47 -11.89 -10.95
N ALA A 140 -0.22 -11.16 -9.87
CA ALA A 140 -0.98 -11.26 -8.62
C ALA A 140 -2.45 -10.83 -8.80
N GLN A 141 -2.70 -9.76 -9.55
CA GLN A 141 -4.08 -9.33 -9.88
C GLN A 141 -4.81 -10.38 -10.73
N ARG A 142 -4.14 -11.03 -11.68
CA ARG A 142 -4.73 -12.15 -12.44
C ARG A 142 -5.05 -13.33 -11.52
N PHE A 143 -4.18 -13.64 -10.56
CA PHE A 143 -4.48 -14.67 -9.56
C PHE A 143 -5.76 -14.33 -8.78
N MET A 144 -5.93 -13.09 -8.34
CA MET A 144 -7.15 -12.64 -7.66
C MET A 144 -8.42 -12.85 -8.51
N LEU A 145 -8.34 -12.60 -9.81
CA LEU A 145 -9.48 -12.73 -10.72
C LEU A 145 -9.86 -14.18 -11.04
N TYR A 146 -8.88 -15.08 -11.16
CA TYR A 146 -9.11 -16.42 -11.70
C TYR A 146 -8.93 -17.56 -10.70
N HIS A 147 -8.23 -17.33 -9.59
CA HIS A 147 -7.74 -18.41 -8.71
C HIS A 147 -8.01 -18.19 -7.21
N ALA A 148 -8.39 -17.00 -6.77
CA ALA A 148 -8.71 -16.69 -5.36
C ALA A 148 -10.07 -17.26 -4.89
N VAL A 149 -10.26 -18.57 -5.04
CA VAL A 149 -11.54 -19.27 -4.79
C VAL A 149 -12.03 -19.15 -3.35
N ALA A 150 -11.13 -19.03 -2.37
CA ALA A 150 -11.49 -18.84 -0.96
C ALA A 150 -12.24 -17.52 -0.73
N SER A 151 -12.05 -16.53 -1.61
CA SER A 151 -12.69 -15.22 -1.54
C SER A 151 -13.80 -15.02 -2.56
N ALA A 152 -14.31 -16.08 -3.19
CA ALA A 152 -15.35 -15.98 -4.21
C ALA A 152 -16.66 -15.32 -3.70
N SER A 153 -16.90 -15.30 -2.39
CA SER A 153 -18.04 -14.65 -1.73
C SER A 153 -17.78 -13.19 -1.32
N ARG A 154 -16.55 -12.70 -1.43
CA ARG A 154 -16.14 -11.34 -1.02
C ARG A 154 -15.78 -10.50 -2.25
N HIS A 155 -16.11 -9.21 -2.19
CA HIS A 155 -15.64 -8.29 -3.22
C HIS A 155 -14.14 -8.04 -3.04
N TRP A 156 -13.39 -8.06 -4.14
CA TRP A 156 -12.00 -7.63 -4.13
C TRP A 156 -11.94 -6.10 -4.09
N TRP A 157 -11.39 -5.56 -2.99
CA TRP A 157 -11.27 -4.12 -2.83
C TRP A 157 -10.19 -3.53 -3.75
N GLY A 158 -9.00 -4.14 -3.75
CA GLY A 158 -7.86 -3.57 -4.44
C GLY A 158 -6.50 -4.21 -4.16
N THR A 159 -5.47 -3.59 -4.75
CA THR A 159 -4.06 -3.98 -4.58
C THR A 159 -3.31 -2.95 -3.72
N VAL A 160 -2.60 -3.44 -2.72
CA VAL A 160 -1.65 -2.70 -1.90
C VAL A 160 -0.24 -3.17 -2.25
N VAL A 161 0.65 -2.26 -2.61
CA VAL A 161 2.06 -2.56 -2.84
C VAL A 161 2.89 -2.02 -1.69
N VAL A 162 3.66 -2.92 -1.06
CA VAL A 162 4.57 -2.64 0.04
C VAL A 162 5.99 -2.79 -0.48
N GLY A 163 6.78 -1.73 -0.36
CA GLY A 163 8.15 -1.66 -0.85
C GLY A 163 8.31 -1.20 -2.30
N GLY A 164 9.55 -1.26 -2.77
CA GLY A 164 9.99 -0.87 -4.10
C GLY A 164 10.29 0.63 -4.29
N SER A 165 11.32 0.94 -5.08
CA SER A 165 11.70 2.32 -5.44
C SER A 165 10.75 2.93 -6.50
N ALA A 166 10.15 2.08 -7.34
CA ALA A 166 9.45 2.44 -8.58
C ALA A 166 7.93 2.73 -8.43
N SER A 167 7.53 3.42 -7.35
CA SER A 167 6.11 3.81 -7.13
C SER A 167 5.48 4.65 -8.26
N GLY A 168 6.28 5.23 -9.17
CA GLY A 168 5.80 6.06 -10.29
C GLY A 168 5.08 5.29 -11.40
N GLY A 169 5.50 4.05 -11.70
CA GLY A 169 4.94 3.24 -12.79
C GLY A 169 3.63 2.52 -12.47
N LEU A 170 3.25 2.50 -11.19
CA LEU A 170 2.09 1.76 -10.67
C LEU A 170 0.84 2.63 -10.49
N ALA A 171 0.95 3.94 -10.71
CA ALA A 171 -0.18 4.86 -10.58
C ALA A 171 -1.34 4.44 -11.50
N GLY A 172 -2.53 4.26 -10.92
CA GLY A 172 -3.72 3.79 -11.65
C GLY A 172 -3.78 2.28 -11.88
N LEU A 173 -2.69 1.53 -11.68
CA LEU A 173 -2.70 0.07 -11.64
C LEU A 173 -3.04 -0.47 -10.24
N VAL A 174 -2.65 0.27 -9.20
CA VAL A 174 -2.83 -0.11 -7.79
C VAL A 174 -3.56 0.97 -6.99
N ASP A 175 -4.14 0.54 -5.88
CA ASP A 175 -4.95 1.41 -5.01
C ASP A 175 -4.09 2.06 -3.92
N VAL A 176 -3.09 1.34 -3.42
CA VAL A 176 -2.13 1.84 -2.42
C VAL A 176 -0.73 1.43 -2.82
N VAL A 177 0.21 2.37 -2.68
CA VAL A 177 1.64 2.10 -2.83
C VAL A 177 2.40 2.72 -1.67
N THR A 178 3.43 2.06 -1.19
CA THR A 178 4.38 2.63 -0.23
C THR A 178 5.70 2.93 -0.93
N GLY A 179 6.32 4.05 -0.63
CA GLY A 179 7.67 4.36 -1.12
C GLY A 179 8.09 5.77 -0.74
N TRP A 180 9.36 6.09 -0.97
CA TRP A 180 9.93 7.40 -0.61
C TRP A 180 9.27 8.59 -1.34
N LYS A 181 8.71 8.37 -2.54
CA LYS A 181 7.99 9.37 -3.35
C LYS A 181 6.51 9.57 -2.95
N GLY A 182 6.02 8.91 -1.89
CA GLY A 182 4.63 9.05 -1.43
C GLY A 182 4.25 10.47 -0.99
N TRP A 183 2.96 10.79 -1.08
CA TRP A 183 2.42 12.11 -0.70
C TRP A 183 1.88 12.15 0.73
N LEU A 184 1.53 11.00 1.32
CA LEU A 184 1.10 10.89 2.72
C LEU A 184 2.25 10.37 3.58
N HIS A 185 2.81 11.22 4.44
CA HIS A 185 3.89 10.84 5.34
C HIS A 185 3.34 10.23 6.63
N VAL A 186 3.81 9.03 6.97
CA VAL A 186 3.44 8.34 8.20
C VAL A 186 4.63 8.29 9.13
N GLU A 187 4.44 8.73 10.37
CA GLU A 187 5.45 8.69 11.41
C GLU A 187 4.83 8.35 12.77
N ARG A 188 5.66 7.99 13.74
CA ARG A 188 5.17 7.76 15.11
C ARG A 188 4.82 9.11 15.73
N GLU A 189 3.75 9.15 16.50
CA GLU A 189 3.42 10.32 17.30
C GLU A 189 4.62 10.69 18.19
N THR A 190 4.90 12.00 18.27
CA THR A 190 6.09 12.49 18.96
C THR A 190 6.00 12.19 20.45
N VAL A 191 6.86 11.28 20.92
CA VAL A 191 7.07 11.03 22.35
C VAL A 191 8.14 12.00 22.88
N PRO A 192 7.88 12.74 23.96
CA PRO A 192 8.85 13.68 24.52
C PRO A 192 10.24 13.04 24.72
N PRO A 193 11.32 13.72 24.32
CA PRO A 193 12.67 13.23 24.57
C PRO A 193 12.99 13.25 26.07
N PHE A 194 14.05 12.53 26.46
CA PHE A 194 14.56 12.65 27.82
C PHE A 194 14.98 14.11 28.09
N PRO A 195 14.72 14.64 29.29
CA PRO A 195 15.09 16.02 29.62
C PRO A 195 16.62 16.17 29.57
N PRO A 196 17.12 17.33 29.13
CA PRO A 196 18.55 17.59 29.13
C PRO A 196 19.11 17.51 30.57
N GLY A 197 20.26 16.86 30.73
CA GLY A 197 20.91 16.67 32.04
C GLY A 197 20.55 15.39 32.80
N LEU A 198 19.72 14.52 32.22
CA LEU A 198 19.43 13.19 32.77
C LEU A 198 20.68 12.29 32.64
N ASN A 199 21.11 11.67 33.74
CA ASN A 199 22.22 10.71 33.71
C ASN A 199 21.78 9.33 33.16
N LEU A 200 22.75 8.48 32.81
CA LEU A 200 22.50 7.18 32.20
C LEU A 200 21.66 6.25 33.07
N ASP A 201 21.93 6.20 34.38
CA ASP A 201 21.21 5.32 35.32
C ASP A 201 19.74 5.76 35.47
N GLU A 202 19.48 7.06 35.52
CA GLU A 202 18.12 7.62 35.53
C GLU A 202 17.40 7.40 34.19
N ALA A 203 18.11 7.42 33.07
CA ALA A 203 17.55 7.10 31.75
C ALA A 203 17.15 5.62 31.67
N LEU A 204 18.01 4.71 32.16
CA LEU A 204 17.73 3.28 32.21
C LEU A 204 16.57 2.96 33.15
N ALA A 205 16.51 3.58 34.33
CA ALA A 205 15.39 3.42 35.27
C ALA A 205 14.04 3.87 34.68
N ARG A 206 14.05 4.80 33.73
CA ARG A 206 12.85 5.30 33.03
C ARG A 206 12.56 4.57 31.71
N ARG A 207 13.40 3.61 31.29
CA ARG A 207 13.29 2.91 30.01
C ARG A 207 11.93 2.23 29.84
N GLU A 208 11.47 1.46 30.84
CA GLU A 208 10.18 0.76 30.76
C GLU A 208 9.00 1.72 30.68
N ALA A 209 9.03 2.82 31.46
CA ALA A 209 8.00 3.84 31.42
C ALA A 209 7.95 4.55 30.07
N ARG A 210 9.13 4.83 29.48
CA ARG A 210 9.22 5.39 28.13
C ARG A 210 8.77 4.39 27.07
N GLN A 211 9.13 3.11 27.19
CA GLN A 211 8.68 2.08 26.26
C GLN A 211 7.16 2.00 26.26
N ARG A 212 6.52 1.99 27.44
CA ARG A 212 5.05 2.07 27.56
C ARG A 212 4.46 3.33 26.93
N ALA A 213 5.09 4.49 27.11
CA ALA A 213 4.64 5.74 26.48
C ALA A 213 4.79 5.69 24.96
N VAL A 214 5.86 5.08 24.45
CA VAL A 214 6.07 4.84 23.03
C VAL A 214 5.02 3.87 22.49
N ASP A 215 4.80 2.74 23.15
CA ASP A 215 3.81 1.71 22.78
C ASP A 215 2.37 2.23 22.80
N ALA A 216 2.07 3.16 23.72
CA ALA A 216 0.79 3.86 23.77
C ALA A 216 0.68 5.03 22.78
N ALA A 217 1.80 5.53 22.25
CA ALA A 217 1.79 6.63 21.29
C ALA A 217 1.20 6.17 19.96
N GLY A 218 0.33 7.00 19.40
CA GLY A 218 -0.28 6.72 18.11
C GLY A 218 0.71 6.90 16.95
N TRP A 219 0.14 6.92 15.77
CA TRP A 219 0.79 7.21 14.51
C TRP A 219 0.16 8.45 13.90
N THR A 220 0.97 9.30 13.30
CA THR A 220 0.50 10.49 12.60
C THR A 220 0.65 10.28 11.11
N ALA A 221 -0.41 10.51 10.35
CA ALA A 221 -0.38 10.60 8.89
C ALA A 221 -0.54 12.07 8.49
N THR A 222 0.40 12.63 7.73
CA THR A 222 0.41 14.06 7.37
C THR A 222 0.69 14.28 5.87
N SER A 223 0.03 15.29 5.31
CA SER A 223 0.20 15.71 3.92
C SER A 223 -0.19 17.19 3.77
N PRO A 224 0.11 17.83 2.64
CA PRO A 224 -0.41 19.17 2.33
C PRO A 224 -1.94 19.30 2.36
N TRP A 225 -2.67 18.19 2.19
CA TRP A 225 -4.14 18.16 2.15
C TRP A 225 -4.78 17.90 3.52
N GLY A 226 -3.97 17.70 4.56
CA GLY A 226 -4.41 17.44 5.92
C GLY A 226 -3.65 16.29 6.55
N GLY A 227 -4.03 15.96 7.78
CA GLY A 227 -3.45 14.86 8.52
C GLY A 227 -4.37 14.39 9.65
N PHE A 228 -4.05 13.23 10.21
CA PHE A 228 -4.81 12.61 11.27
C PHE A 228 -3.90 11.72 12.12
N ILE A 229 -4.36 11.43 13.34
CA ILE A 229 -3.70 10.50 14.25
C ILE A 229 -4.50 9.20 14.28
N PHE A 230 -3.81 8.07 14.29
CA PHE A 230 -4.42 6.76 14.36
C PHE A 230 -3.62 5.82 15.26
N HIS A 231 -4.29 4.81 15.82
CA HIS A 231 -3.64 3.69 16.48
C HIS A 231 -3.75 2.47 15.57
N GLN A 232 -2.72 1.63 15.56
CA GLN A 232 -2.82 0.26 15.05
C GLN A 232 -3.79 -0.47 15.97
N GLY A 233 -4.76 -1.20 15.40
CA GLY A 233 -5.85 -1.84 16.16
C GLY A 233 -5.37 -2.92 17.10
#